data_AF-A0A919CHN8-F1
#
_entry.id   AF-A0A919CHN8-F1
#
_cell.length_a   1.000
_cell.length_b   1.000
_cell.length_c   1.000
_cell.angle_alpha   90.00
_cell.angle_beta   90.00
_cell.angle_gamma   90.00
#
_symmetry.space_group_name_H-M   'P 1'
#
loop_
_entity.id
_entity.type
_entity.pdbx_description
1 polymer ?
#
loop_
_entity_poly.entity_id
_entity_poly.type
_entity_poly.pdbx_seq_one_letter_code
_entity_poly.pdbx_strand_id
1 'polypeptide(L)'
;MNSEAAPQSAGEARDVRVRLPYHLRHLARLDSETVVRVAGPVTQRSVLDALEERYPALGGTIRDHTTGRRRAYLRFFACEEDISHEPPDDELPGPVVSGAEPFMVVGAMAGG
;
A
#
# COMPACT_ATOMS: atom_id res chain seq x y z
N MET A 1 14.16 10.36 25.06
CA MET A 1 12.74 10.00 25.22
C MET A 1 11.89 10.84 24.26
N ASN A 2 12.15 10.76 22.95
CA ASN A 2 11.52 11.68 22.02
C ASN A 2 10.27 11.09 21.37
N SER A 3 9.27 11.95 21.35
CA SER A 3 8.09 11.94 20.49
C SER A 3 6.99 10.96 20.88
N GLU A 4 6.24 11.40 21.86
CA GLU A 4 4.81 11.10 22.03
C GLU A 4 4.11 11.38 20.70
N ALA A 5 3.83 10.31 19.95
CA ALA A 5 3.02 10.36 18.75
C ALA A 5 1.61 10.77 19.16
N ALA A 6 1.24 12.02 18.87
CA ALA A 6 -0.12 12.50 18.99
C ALA A 6 -1.07 11.52 18.28
N PRO A 7 -2.23 11.15 18.86
CA PRO A 7 -3.22 10.35 18.16
C PRO A 7 -3.84 11.22 17.05
N GLN A 8 -3.32 11.09 15.83
CA GLN A 8 -3.76 11.89 14.70
C GLN A 8 -5.11 11.37 14.20
N SER A 9 -6.18 11.96 14.71
CA SER A 9 -7.50 12.06 14.06
C SER A 9 -8.04 10.76 13.47
N ALA A 10 -8.58 9.91 14.34
CA ALA A 10 -9.45 8.80 13.96
C ALA A 10 -10.68 9.32 13.20
N GLY A 11 -10.66 9.26 11.86
CA GLY A 11 -11.89 9.40 11.06
C GLY A 11 -11.81 10.21 9.75
N GLU A 12 -10.67 10.77 9.36
CA GLU A 12 -10.58 11.48 8.08
C GLU A 12 -10.06 10.58 6.97
N ALA A 13 -10.85 10.42 5.91
CA ALA A 13 -10.45 9.60 4.78
C ALA A 13 -9.33 10.29 3.99
N ARG A 14 -8.18 9.62 3.85
CA ARG A 14 -6.98 10.14 3.19
C ARG A 14 -6.83 9.56 1.79
N ASP A 15 -6.41 10.42 0.86
CA ASP A 15 -6.11 10.03 -0.51
C ASP A 15 -4.63 9.63 -0.61
N VAL A 16 -4.38 8.34 -0.74
CA VAL A 16 -3.03 7.76 -0.81
C VAL A 16 -2.71 7.42 -2.25
N ARG A 17 -1.55 7.88 -2.72
CA ARG A 17 -1.05 7.52 -4.05
C ARG A 17 -0.40 6.15 -3.98
N VAL A 18 -0.74 5.28 -4.93
CA VAL A 18 -0.23 3.91 -5.03
C VAL A 18 0.40 3.71 -6.40
N ARG A 19 1.67 3.31 -6.38
CA ARG A 19 2.43 2.94 -7.58
C ARG A 19 2.53 1.43 -7.67
N LEU A 20 2.00 0.87 -8.74
CA LEU A 20 2.00 -0.56 -9.00
C LEU A 20 3.07 -0.95 -10.03
N PRO A 21 3.63 -2.18 -9.95
CA PRO A 21 4.54 -2.68 -10.97
C PRO A 21 3.78 -2.92 -12.27
N TYR A 22 4.50 -2.97 -13.40
CA TYR A 22 3.91 -3.06 -14.74
C TYR A 22 2.83 -4.15 -14.88
N HIS A 23 3.13 -5.38 -14.41
CA HIS A 23 2.19 -6.50 -14.50
C HIS A 23 0.89 -6.26 -13.72
N LEU A 24 0.95 -5.67 -12.51
CA LEU A 24 -0.23 -5.37 -11.73
C LEU A 24 -1.01 -4.18 -12.31
N ARG A 25 -0.31 -3.17 -12.85
CA ARG A 25 -0.95 -2.07 -13.60
C ARG A 25 -1.78 -2.60 -14.77
N HIS A 26 -1.21 -3.51 -15.57
CA HIS A 26 -1.92 -4.11 -16.69
C HIS A 26 -3.16 -4.91 -16.25
N LEU A 27 -3.06 -5.69 -15.16
CA LEU A 27 -4.20 -6.41 -14.58
C LEU A 27 -5.30 -5.47 -14.08
N ALA A 28 -4.93 -4.37 -13.45
CA ALA A 28 -5.86 -3.33 -12.98
C ALA A 28 -6.31 -2.37 -14.09
N ARG A 29 -5.84 -2.52 -15.33
CA ARG A 29 -6.06 -1.59 -16.47
C ARG A 29 -5.68 -0.15 -16.13
N LEU A 30 -4.55 0.01 -15.46
CA LEU A 30 -3.97 1.30 -15.09
C LEU A 30 -2.82 1.65 -16.02
N ASP A 31 -2.85 2.86 -16.57
CA ASP A 31 -1.71 3.40 -17.33
C ASP A 31 -0.56 3.83 -16.39
N SER A 32 -0.90 4.28 -15.18
CA SER A 32 -0.01 5.00 -14.26
C SER A 32 -0.24 4.62 -12.79
N GLU A 33 0.21 5.47 -11.88
CA GLU A 33 -0.15 5.47 -10.46
C GLU A 33 -1.67 5.70 -10.29
N THR A 34 -2.25 5.13 -9.24
CA THR A 34 -3.65 5.34 -8.85
C THR A 34 -3.72 5.95 -7.47
N VAL A 35 -4.77 6.71 -7.21
CA VAL A 35 -5.10 7.18 -5.86
C VAL A 35 -6.11 6.22 -5.24
N VAL A 36 -5.96 5.86 -3.97
CA VAL A 36 -6.95 5.10 -3.20
C VAL A 36 -7.33 5.91 -1.97
N ARG A 37 -8.60 5.83 -1.58
CA ARG A 37 -9.12 6.55 -0.42
C ARG A 37 -9.19 5.60 0.76
N VAL A 38 -8.48 5.93 1.83
CA VAL A 38 -8.37 5.11 3.03
C VAL A 38 -9.08 5.82 4.18
N ALA A 39 -10.10 5.20 4.75
CA ALA A 39 -10.80 5.73 5.91
C ALA A 39 -10.12 5.26 7.20
N GLY A 40 -9.66 6.21 8.03
CA GLY A 40 -9.02 5.90 9.31
C GLY A 40 -7.48 5.83 9.23
N PRO A 41 -6.83 5.03 10.10
CA PRO A 41 -5.37 4.90 10.12
C PRO A 41 -4.85 4.41 8.78
N VAL A 42 -3.95 5.18 8.17
CA VAL A 42 -3.34 4.82 6.88
C VAL A 42 -2.21 3.84 7.13
N THR A 43 -2.56 2.56 7.15
CA THR A 43 -1.64 1.43 7.32
C THR A 43 -1.43 0.69 6.00
N GLN A 44 -0.41 -0.16 5.93
CA GLN A 44 -0.19 -1.03 4.77
C GLN A 44 -1.43 -1.88 4.46
N ARG A 45 -2.08 -2.48 5.48
CA ARG A 45 -3.31 -3.27 5.30
C ARG A 45 -4.43 -2.42 4.70
N SER A 46 -4.69 -1.25 5.27
CA SER A 46 -5.80 -0.38 4.85
C SER A 46 -5.66 0.13 3.42
N VAL A 47 -4.42 0.47 2.99
CA VAL A 47 -4.13 0.88 1.61
C VAL A 47 -4.37 -0.28 0.65
N LEU A 48 -3.91 -1.48 1.00
CA LEU A 48 -4.13 -2.67 0.19
C LEU A 48 -5.62 -3.05 0.12
N ASP A 49 -6.36 -2.90 1.22
CA ASP A 49 -7.80 -3.18 1.27
C ASP A 49 -8.56 -2.25 0.33
N ALA A 50 -8.30 -0.94 0.42
CA ALA A 50 -8.89 0.07 -0.46
C ALA A 50 -8.49 -0.15 -1.94
N LEU A 51 -7.27 -0.63 -2.19
CA LEU A 51 -6.79 -0.94 -3.52
C LEU A 51 -7.51 -2.16 -4.11
N GLU A 52 -7.65 -3.24 -3.34
CA GLU A 52 -8.34 -4.46 -3.76
C GLU A 52 -9.85 -4.26 -3.91
N GLU A 53 -10.47 -3.40 -3.08
CA GLU A 53 -11.86 -2.99 -3.23
C GLU A 53 -12.09 -2.19 -4.52
N ARG A 54 -11.16 -1.27 -4.84
CA ARG A 54 -11.24 -0.47 -6.08
C ARG A 54 -10.89 -1.28 -7.33
N TYR A 55 -9.97 -2.23 -7.21
CA TYR A 55 -9.50 -3.08 -8.31
C TYR A 55 -9.56 -4.55 -7.90
N PRO A 56 -10.75 -5.20 -7.96
CA PRO A 56 -10.91 -6.59 -7.58
C PRO A 56 -9.99 -7.57 -8.34
N ALA A 57 -9.54 -7.19 -9.53
CA ALA A 57 -8.57 -7.94 -10.33
C ALA A 57 -7.18 -8.08 -9.67
N LEU A 58 -6.84 -7.23 -8.71
CA LEU A 58 -5.61 -7.31 -7.92
C LEU A 58 -5.75 -8.25 -6.72
N GLY A 59 -6.97 -8.53 -6.27
CA GLY A 59 -7.26 -9.48 -5.20
C GLY A 59 -6.71 -10.86 -5.55
N GLY A 60 -5.96 -11.48 -4.63
CA GLY A 60 -5.29 -12.76 -4.86
C GLY A 60 -3.91 -12.66 -5.52
N THR A 61 -3.55 -11.51 -6.09
CA THR A 61 -2.22 -11.27 -6.69
C THR A 61 -1.26 -10.59 -5.73
N ILE A 62 -1.76 -9.69 -4.89
CA ILE A 62 -0.98 -8.97 -3.88
C ILE A 62 -0.95 -9.75 -2.57
N ARG A 63 -2.14 -10.08 -2.06
CA ARG A 63 -2.35 -10.96 -0.92
C ARG A 63 -2.95 -12.27 -1.36
N ASP A 64 -2.53 -13.34 -0.71
CA ASP A 64 -3.15 -14.64 -0.90
C ASP A 64 -4.60 -14.60 -0.42
N HIS A 65 -5.54 -15.02 -1.26
CA HIS A 65 -6.98 -14.95 -1.02
C HIS A 65 -7.44 -15.87 0.12
N THR A 66 -6.65 -16.88 0.47
CA THR A 66 -7.00 -17.86 1.51
C THR A 66 -6.39 -17.48 2.86
N THR A 67 -5.18 -16.93 2.85
CA THR A 67 -4.41 -16.67 4.08
C THR A 67 -4.25 -15.18 4.41
N GLY A 68 -4.62 -14.28 3.50
CA GLY A 68 -4.40 -12.83 3.64
C GLY A 68 -2.92 -12.42 3.66
N ARG A 69 -2.00 -13.38 3.52
CA ARG A 69 -0.56 -13.15 3.60
C ARG A 69 -0.06 -12.52 2.31
N ARG A 70 0.82 -11.54 2.44
CA ARG A 70 1.58 -11.01 1.31
C ARG A 70 2.36 -12.13 0.62
N ARG A 71 2.29 -12.20 -0.71
CA ARG A 71 3.16 -13.10 -1.49
C ARG A 71 4.63 -12.68 -1.37
N ALA A 72 5.53 -13.64 -1.14
CA ALA A 72 6.95 -13.39 -0.86
C ALA A 72 7.70 -12.61 -1.96
N TYR A 73 7.17 -12.59 -3.18
CA TYR A 73 7.75 -11.89 -4.33
C TYR A 73 7.32 -10.42 -4.44
N LEU A 74 6.53 -9.89 -3.51
CA LEU A 74 6.15 -8.48 -3.49
C LEU A 74 6.83 -7.75 -2.34
N ARG A 75 7.43 -6.61 -2.67
CA ARG A 75 8.01 -5.67 -1.73
C ARG A 75 7.18 -4.40 -1.67
N PHE A 76 7.13 -3.80 -0.50
CA PHE A 76 6.39 -2.58 -0.24
C PHE A 76 7.37 -1.50 0.19
N PHE A 77 7.26 -0.33 -0.44
CA PHE A 77 8.08 0.81 -0.11
C PHE A 77 7.21 2.02 0.20
N ALA A 78 7.66 2.80 1.18
CA ALA A 78 7.10 4.10 1.55
C ALA A 78 8.27 5.05 1.76
N CYS A 79 8.22 6.27 1.20
CA CYS A 79 9.33 7.23 1.32
C CYS A 79 10.68 6.65 0.88
N GLU A 80 10.68 5.81 -0.17
CA GLU A 80 11.86 5.08 -0.65
C GLU A 80 12.46 4.06 0.34
N GLU A 81 11.82 3.83 1.49
CA GLU A 81 12.21 2.86 2.51
C GLU A 81 11.46 1.53 2.34
N ASP A 82 12.15 0.41 2.55
CA ASP A 82 11.57 -0.93 2.44
C ASP A 82 10.80 -1.29 3.71
N ILE A 83 9.47 -1.19 3.65
CA ILE A 83 8.53 -1.54 4.74
C ILE A 83 7.93 -2.94 4.54
N SER A 84 8.58 -3.78 3.73
CA SER A 84 8.16 -5.15 3.44
C SER A 84 8.09 -6.04 4.68
N HIS A 85 8.90 -5.77 5.69
CA HIS A 85 8.99 -6.59 6.90
C HIS A 85 8.31 -5.95 8.10
N GLU A 86 7.83 -4.71 7.93
CA GLU A 86 7.08 -4.01 8.96
C GLU A 86 5.70 -4.66 9.16
N PRO A 87 5.14 -4.57 10.37
CA PRO A 87 3.77 -4.98 10.64
C PRO A 87 2.78 -4.29 9.67
N PRO A 88 1.82 -5.03 9.10
CA PRO A 88 0.86 -4.46 8.14
C PRO A 88 -0.12 -3.47 8.77
N ASP A 89 -0.18 -3.44 10.10
CA ASP A 89 -1.03 -2.55 10.91
C ASP A 89 -0.28 -1.30 11.41
N ASP A 90 1.01 -1.18 11.12
CA ASP A 90 1.77 0.01 11.45
C ASP A 90 1.38 1.15 10.49
N GLU A 91 1.29 2.36 11.05
CA GLU A 91 0.97 3.55 10.28
C GLU A 91 2.08 3.87 9.29
N LEU A 92 1.69 4.22 8.06
CA LEU A 92 2.64 4.64 7.05
C LEU A 92 3.24 6.01 7.39
N PRO A 93 4.44 6.32 6.87
CA PRO A 93 5.06 7.63 7.07
C PRO A 93 4.17 8.79 6.62
N GLY A 94 4.21 9.92 7.33
CA GLY A 94 3.41 11.11 7.06
C GLY A 94 3.39 11.60 5.59
N PRO A 95 4.49 11.54 4.82
CA PRO A 95 4.48 11.88 3.40
C PRO A 95 3.55 10.97 2.55
N VAL A 96 3.42 9.69 2.89
CA VAL A 96 2.49 8.77 2.22
C VAL A 96 1.06 9.02 2.69
N VAL A 97 0.85 9.23 3.98
CA VAL A 97 -0.47 9.55 4.57
C VAL A 97 -1.06 10.84 3.99
N SER A 98 -0.21 11.83 3.70
CA SER A 98 -0.62 13.09 3.07
C SER A 98 -0.74 13.04 1.55
N GLY A 99 -0.35 11.93 0.92
CA GLY A 99 -0.31 11.79 -0.54
C GLY A 99 0.82 12.57 -1.21
N ALA A 100 1.76 13.13 -0.45
CA ALA A 100 2.96 13.78 -0.98
C ALA A 100 3.86 12.76 -1.71
N GLU A 101 4.00 11.57 -1.13
CA GLU A 101 4.76 10.45 -1.70
C GLU A 101 3.88 9.23 -1.96
N PRO A 102 4.18 8.43 -3.00
CA PRO A 102 3.41 7.23 -3.29
C PRO A 102 3.84 6.05 -2.40
N PHE A 103 2.88 5.24 -1.99
CA PHE A 103 3.11 3.86 -1.57
C PHE A 103 3.46 3.01 -2.80
N MET A 104 4.63 2.38 -2.82
CA MET A 104 5.09 1.62 -3.98
C MET A 104 4.99 0.12 -3.72
N VAL A 105 4.33 -0.58 -4.62
CA VAL A 105 4.37 -2.04 -4.72
C VAL A 105 5.40 -2.40 -5.78
N VAL A 106 6.36 -3.24 -5.41
CA VAL A 106 7.44 -3.69 -6.31
C VAL A 106 7.40 -5.21 -6.39
N GLY A 107 7.27 -5.74 -7.61
CA GLY A 107 7.50 -7.16 -7.84
C GLY A 107 9.00 -7.46 -7.84
N ALA A 108 9.43 -8.41 -7.03
CA ALA A 108 10.71 -9.08 -7.23
C ALA A 108 10.68 -9.65 -8.65
N MET A 109 11.54 -9.11 -9.52
CA MET A 109 11.69 -9.66 -10.86
C MET A 109 12.24 -11.08 -10.70
N ALA A 110 11.48 -12.08 -11.18
CA ALA A 110 12.12 -13.29 -11.65
C ALA A 110 12.97 -12.83 -12.84
N GLY A 111 14.29 -12.69 -12.63
CA GLY A 111 15.22 -12.35 -13.70
C GLY A 111 15.05 -13.36 -14.83
N GLY A 112 14.76 -12.84 -16.02
CA GLY A 112 14.96 -13.55 -17.28
C GLY A 112 16.38 -13.35 -17.76
#